data_AF-A0A0E3YGH8-F1
#
_entry.id   AF-A0A0E3YGH8-F1
#
_cell.length_a   1.000
_cell.length_b   1.000
_cell.length_c   1.000
_cell.angle_alpha   90.00
_cell.angle_beta   90.00
_cell.angle_gamma   90.00
#
_symmetry.space_group_name_H-M   'P 1'
#
loop_
_entity.id
_entity.type
_entity.pdbx_description
1 polymer ?
#
loop_
_entity_poly.entity_id
_entity_poly.type
_entity_poly.pdbx_seq_one_letter_code
_entity_poly.pdbx_strand_id
1 'polypeptide(L)'
;MTAGKPMRVRGIAFDGGEGIRDVQFSTDGGQTWQAAKLGTELPQETSQLKASTRAGHQAASAWCVMCHSVDYINSQPPMPSAFWHAEVTKMVKVYGAPIPEDQVKLISEYLGTTYGTDQK
;
A
#
# COMPACT_ATOMS: atom_id res chain seq x y z
N MET A 1 -20.58 22.30 13.20
CA MET A 1 -20.53 21.46 14.41
C MET A 1 -21.21 22.23 15.53
N THR A 2 -22.27 21.68 16.15
CA THR A 2 -22.95 22.35 17.27
C THR A 2 -22.28 21.91 18.57
N ALA A 3 -21.81 22.84 19.39
CA ALA A 3 -21.28 22.52 20.71
C ALA A 3 -22.33 21.75 21.55
N GLY A 4 -21.87 20.76 22.33
CA GLY A 4 -22.72 19.97 23.24
C GLY A 4 -23.34 18.69 22.66
N LYS A 5 -23.11 18.35 21.39
CA LYS A 5 -23.51 17.04 20.83
C LYS A 5 -22.40 15.99 20.99
N PRO A 6 -22.72 14.75 21.40
CA PRO A 6 -21.75 13.66 21.41
C PRO A 6 -21.16 13.43 20.01
N MET A 7 -19.84 13.30 19.93
CA MET A 7 -19.11 13.00 18.70
C MET A 7 -18.22 11.77 18.89
N ARG A 8 -18.17 10.90 17.88
CA ARG A 8 -17.23 9.77 17.87
C ARG A 8 -15.87 10.25 17.38
N VAL A 9 -14.84 10.03 18.18
CA VAL A 9 -13.44 10.20 17.79
C VAL A 9 -12.92 8.86 17.27
N ARG A 10 -12.24 8.87 16.13
CA ARG A 10 -11.57 7.69 15.53
C ARG A 10 -10.21 8.13 14.99
N GLY A 11 -9.24 7.23 15.08
CA GLY A 11 -7.87 7.45 14.63
C GLY A 11 -7.16 6.11 14.40
N ILE A 12 -5.89 6.19 14.00
CA ILE A 12 -5.03 5.04 13.73
C ILE A 12 -3.73 5.23 14.54
N ALA A 13 -3.23 4.15 15.13
CA ALA A 13 -1.93 4.09 15.78
C ALA A 13 -1.16 2.88 15.25
N PHE A 14 0.16 3.01 15.10
CA PHE A 14 1.04 1.96 14.61
C PHE A 14 2.37 2.03 15.35
N ASP A 15 3.03 0.89 15.47
CA ASP A 15 4.36 0.74 16.07
C ASP A 15 5.23 -0.21 15.23
N GLY A 16 6.45 -0.49 15.69
CA GLY A 16 7.42 -1.35 14.99
C GLY A 16 7.18 -2.86 15.14
N GLY A 17 6.09 -3.29 15.78
CA GLY A 17 5.73 -4.72 15.94
C GLY A 17 5.72 -5.24 17.38
N GLU A 18 5.90 -4.37 18.38
CA GLU A 18 5.75 -4.70 19.81
C GLU A 18 4.28 -4.65 20.26
N GLY A 19 3.42 -3.98 19.49
CA GLY A 19 1.99 -3.84 19.71
C GLY A 19 1.63 -2.59 20.51
N ILE A 20 0.67 -1.82 19.99
CA ILE A 20 0.07 -0.67 20.69
C ILE A 20 -0.70 -1.14 21.92
N ARG A 21 -0.27 -0.70 23.12
CA ARG A 21 -0.92 -1.04 24.39
C ARG A 21 -2.06 -0.11 24.77
N ASP A 22 -1.98 1.16 24.37
CA ASP A 22 -2.98 2.17 24.67
C ASP A 22 -2.92 3.32 23.66
N VAL A 23 -4.07 3.94 23.42
CA VAL A 23 -4.21 5.19 22.66
C VAL A 23 -5.10 6.11 23.48
N GLN A 24 -4.63 7.30 23.80
CA GLN A 24 -5.38 8.27 24.57
C GLN A 24 -5.71 9.50 23.72
N PHE A 25 -6.87 10.10 23.97
CA PHE A 25 -7.26 11.37 23.35
C PHE A 25 -7.61 12.40 24.41
N SER A 26 -7.38 13.66 24.08
CA SER A 26 -7.72 14.81 24.91
C SER A 26 -8.65 15.75 24.15
N THR A 27 -9.60 16.34 24.87
CA THR A 27 -10.52 17.36 24.32
C THR A 27 -10.31 18.73 24.97
N ASP A 28 -9.28 18.89 25.81
CA ASP A 28 -9.01 20.11 26.60
C ASP A 28 -7.57 20.62 26.43
N GLY A 29 -6.93 20.27 25.30
CA GLY A 29 -5.56 20.70 25.00
C GLY A 29 -4.49 19.94 25.76
N GLY A 30 -4.78 18.70 26.18
CA GLY A 30 -3.83 17.81 26.85
C GLY A 30 -3.80 17.93 28.37
N GLN A 31 -4.76 18.64 28.98
CA GLN A 31 -4.88 18.75 30.43
C GLN A 31 -5.43 17.44 31.03
N THR A 32 -6.39 16.81 30.35
CA THR A 32 -6.90 15.47 30.69
C THR A 32 -6.91 14.56 29.48
N TRP A 33 -6.78 13.26 29.75
CA TRP A 33 -6.65 12.20 28.75
C TRP A 33 -7.63 11.06 29.04
N GLN A 34 -8.26 10.56 27.99
CA GLN A 34 -9.21 9.45 28.04
C GLN A 34 -8.69 8.32 27.16
N ALA A 35 -8.71 7.09 27.67
CA ALA A 35 -8.34 5.90 26.92
C ALA A 35 -9.36 5.64 25.80
N ALA A 36 -8.86 5.42 24.58
CA ALA A 36 -9.66 4.98 23.45
C ALA A 36 -9.79 3.45 23.46
N LYS A 37 -10.92 2.96 22.96
CA LYS A 37 -11.07 1.52 22.70
C LYS A 37 -10.26 1.16 21.45
N LEU A 38 -9.22 0.34 21.62
CA LEU A 38 -8.48 -0.22 20.49
C LEU A 38 -9.40 -1.14 19.66
N GLY A 39 -9.42 -0.90 18.36
CA GLY A 39 -10.06 -1.79 17.39
C GLY A 39 -9.07 -2.88 16.95
N THR A 40 -9.61 -4.03 16.54
CA THR A 40 -8.84 -5.10 15.88
C THR A 40 -8.92 -5.00 14.36
N GLU A 41 -9.68 -4.04 13.85
CA GLU A 41 -9.89 -3.81 12.42
C GLU A 41 -8.75 -2.98 11.86
N LEU A 42 -8.06 -3.52 10.86
CA LEU A 42 -7.18 -2.71 10.03
C LEU A 42 -8.02 -1.78 9.15
N PRO A 43 -7.50 -0.59 8.81
CA PRO A 43 -8.12 0.26 7.81
C PRO A 43 -8.32 -0.52 6.50
N GLN A 44 -9.38 -0.17 5.77
CA GLN A 44 -9.59 -0.73 4.44
C GLN A 44 -8.40 -0.39 3.54
N GLU A 45 -7.91 -1.41 2.82
CA GLU A 45 -6.90 -1.24 1.78
C GLU A 45 -7.47 -0.38 0.65
N THR A 46 -6.76 0.71 0.32
CA THR A 46 -7.19 1.68 -0.67
C THR A 46 -6.12 1.98 -1.73
N SER A 47 -4.96 1.33 -1.65
CA SER A 47 -3.86 1.61 -2.55
C SER A 47 -4.19 1.07 -3.93
N GLN A 48 -3.91 1.86 -4.96
CA GLN A 48 -4.17 1.48 -6.33
C GLN A 48 -2.91 1.71 -7.16
N LEU A 49 -2.77 0.87 -8.18
CA LEU A 49 -1.77 1.10 -9.20
C LEU A 49 -2.11 2.36 -10.01
N LYS A 50 -1.11 3.05 -10.53
CA LYS A 50 -1.28 4.20 -11.41
C LYS A 50 -2.00 3.74 -12.67
N ALA A 51 -3.18 4.31 -12.90
CA ALA A 51 -4.03 3.92 -14.01
C ALA A 51 -3.30 3.97 -15.36
N SER A 52 -3.49 2.93 -16.17
CA SER A 52 -2.97 2.86 -17.54
C SER A 52 -3.84 1.96 -18.39
N THR A 53 -3.92 2.27 -19.69
CA THR A 53 -4.62 1.46 -20.69
C THR A 53 -3.78 0.28 -21.20
N ARG A 54 -2.51 0.19 -20.79
CA ARG A 54 -1.59 -0.89 -21.20
C ARG A 54 -1.99 -2.22 -20.59
N ALA A 55 -1.80 -3.32 -21.33
CA ALA A 55 -2.03 -4.68 -20.84
C ALA A 55 -1.26 -4.97 -19.53
N GLY A 56 -0.06 -4.41 -19.36
CA GLY A 56 0.73 -4.55 -18.14
C GLY A 56 0.07 -4.02 -16.87
N HIS A 57 -0.79 -2.99 -16.95
CA HIS A 57 -1.53 -2.51 -15.79
C HIS A 57 -2.61 -3.50 -15.35
N GLN A 58 -3.31 -4.12 -16.32
CA GLN A 58 -4.28 -5.16 -16.02
C GLN A 58 -3.60 -6.40 -15.43
N ALA A 59 -2.46 -6.80 -16.01
CA ALA A 59 -1.65 -7.90 -15.49
C ALA A 59 -1.16 -7.62 -14.07
N ALA A 60 -0.61 -6.43 -13.80
CA ALA A 60 -0.15 -6.06 -12.47
C ALA A 60 -1.30 -6.01 -11.45
N SER A 61 -2.47 -5.50 -11.85
CA SER A 61 -3.66 -5.45 -10.98
C SER A 61 -4.20 -6.84 -10.63
N ALA A 62 -4.00 -7.84 -11.50
CA ALA A 62 -4.42 -9.21 -11.25
C ALA A 62 -3.42 -9.98 -10.38
N TRP A 63 -2.11 -9.80 -10.64
CA TRP A 63 -1.08 -10.67 -10.07
C TRP A 63 -0.34 -10.09 -8.86
N CYS A 64 -0.15 -8.76 -8.80
CA CYS A 64 0.71 -8.14 -7.78
C CYS A 64 -0.01 -7.84 -6.46
N VAL A 65 -1.34 -7.97 -6.41
CA VAL A 65 -2.15 -7.68 -5.21
C VAL A 65 -2.41 -8.92 -4.34
N MET A 66 -1.92 -10.10 -4.76
CA MET A 66 -2.22 -11.36 -4.08
C MET A 66 -1.53 -11.50 -2.71
N CYS A 67 -0.34 -10.91 -2.55
CA CYS A 67 0.51 -11.14 -1.38
C CYS A 67 0.72 -9.90 -0.51
N HIS A 68 0.61 -8.70 -1.08
CA HIS A 68 0.85 -7.43 -0.38
C HIS A 68 0.09 -6.29 -1.05
N SER A 69 -0.01 -5.14 -0.37
CA SER A 69 -0.56 -3.92 -0.99
C SER A 69 0.38 -3.39 -2.07
N VAL A 70 -0.17 -2.58 -2.97
CA VAL A 70 0.60 -1.96 -4.05
C VAL A 70 1.40 -0.74 -3.59
N ASP A 71 1.36 -0.40 -2.30
CA ASP A 71 2.20 0.63 -1.70
C ASP A 71 3.70 0.35 -1.90
N TYR A 72 4.10 -0.93 -1.86
CA TYR A 72 5.47 -1.33 -2.16
C TYR A 72 5.93 -0.94 -3.56
N ILE A 73 5.02 -0.90 -4.54
CA ILE A 73 5.30 -0.46 -5.91
C ILE A 73 5.24 1.07 -5.96
N ASN A 74 4.20 1.66 -5.37
CA ASN A 74 3.95 3.10 -5.39
C ASN A 74 5.05 3.93 -4.68
N SER A 75 5.75 3.33 -3.72
CA SER A 75 6.82 3.96 -2.94
C SER A 75 8.24 3.73 -3.48
N GLN A 76 8.41 2.91 -4.52
CA GLN A 76 9.73 2.77 -5.14
C GLN A 76 10.19 4.09 -5.75
N PRO A 77 11.50 4.39 -5.74
CA PRO A 77 12.03 5.47 -6.56
C PRO A 77 11.74 5.20 -8.05
N PRO A 78 11.79 6.23 -8.91
CA PRO A 78 11.70 6.01 -10.34
C PRO A 78 12.88 5.19 -10.85
N MET A 79 12.61 3.97 -11.31
CA MET A 79 13.62 3.01 -11.76
C MET A 79 13.36 2.51 -13.20
N PRO A 80 14.37 2.16 -13.99
CA PRO A 80 14.19 1.67 -15.36
C PRO A 80 13.54 0.28 -15.39
N SER A 81 12.98 -0.12 -16.54
CA SER A 81 12.31 -1.42 -16.74
C SER A 81 13.18 -2.63 -16.38
N ALA A 82 14.50 -2.55 -16.56
CA ALA A 82 15.42 -3.61 -16.14
C ALA A 82 15.39 -3.89 -14.63
N PHE A 83 15.26 -2.83 -13.81
CA PHE A 83 15.09 -2.97 -12.36
C PHE A 83 13.75 -3.62 -12.04
N TRP A 84 12.67 -3.14 -12.67
CA TRP A 84 11.33 -3.70 -12.46
C TRP A 84 11.24 -5.17 -12.90
N HIS A 85 11.95 -5.55 -13.95
CA HIS A 85 12.05 -6.94 -14.36
C HIS A 85 12.72 -7.82 -13.31
N ALA A 86 13.80 -7.33 -12.68
CA ALA A 86 14.44 -8.04 -11.58
C ALA A 86 13.49 -8.19 -10.37
N GLU A 87 12.74 -7.14 -10.00
CA GLU A 87 11.78 -7.21 -8.90
C GLU A 87 10.60 -8.17 -9.20
N VAL A 88 10.01 -8.11 -10.40
CA VAL A 88 8.95 -9.05 -10.79
C VAL A 88 9.49 -10.49 -10.82
N THR A 89 10.69 -10.70 -11.35
CA THR A 89 11.35 -12.02 -11.35
C THR A 89 11.60 -12.52 -9.93
N LYS A 90 11.98 -11.64 -9.00
CA LYS A 90 12.13 -11.98 -7.58
C LYS A 90 10.80 -12.42 -6.97
N MET A 91 9.69 -11.76 -7.28
CA MET A 91 8.36 -12.20 -6.84
C MET A 91 8.05 -13.62 -7.30
N VAL A 92 8.37 -13.95 -8.55
CA VAL A 92 8.14 -15.29 -9.11
C VAL A 92 9.09 -16.33 -8.52
N LYS A 93 10.40 -16.08 -8.54
CA LYS A 93 11.42 -17.10 -8.27
C LYS A 93 11.76 -17.26 -6.79
N VAL A 94 11.69 -16.18 -6.00
CA VAL A 94 12.06 -16.20 -4.58
C VAL A 94 10.82 -16.32 -3.70
N TYR A 95 9.77 -15.57 -4.02
CA TYR A 95 8.54 -15.54 -3.22
C TYR A 95 7.43 -16.46 -3.76
N GLY A 96 7.62 -17.08 -4.92
CA GLY A 96 6.73 -18.12 -5.45
C GLY A 96 5.43 -17.58 -6.05
N ALA A 97 5.37 -16.31 -6.45
CA ALA A 97 4.21 -15.75 -7.12
C ALA A 97 3.91 -16.52 -8.42
N PRO A 98 2.68 -17.00 -8.65
CA PRO A 98 2.34 -17.85 -9.80
C PRO A 98 2.11 -17.03 -11.08
N ILE A 99 3.02 -16.12 -11.41
CA ILE A 99 2.92 -15.22 -12.57
C ILE A 99 3.49 -15.91 -13.81
N PRO A 100 2.71 -16.07 -14.89
CA PRO A 100 3.20 -16.59 -16.16
C PRO A 100 4.28 -15.71 -16.79
N GLU A 101 5.22 -16.32 -17.53
CA GLU A 101 6.38 -15.62 -18.10
C GLU A 101 5.99 -14.50 -19.09
N ASP A 102 4.93 -14.69 -19.88
CA ASP A 102 4.37 -13.68 -20.77
C ASP A 102 3.84 -12.45 -20.00
N GLN A 103 3.29 -12.67 -18.81
CA GLN A 103 2.80 -11.60 -17.94
C GLN A 103 3.95 -10.84 -17.25
N VAL A 104 5.05 -11.52 -16.93
CA VAL A 104 6.24 -10.87 -16.33
C VAL A 104 6.71 -9.70 -17.19
N LYS A 105 6.86 -9.93 -18.50
CA LYS A 105 7.32 -8.89 -19.43
C LYS A 105 6.36 -7.70 -19.47
N LEU A 106 5.06 -7.96 -19.60
CA LEU A 106 4.03 -6.91 -19.65
C LEU A 106 4.02 -6.05 -18.38
N ILE A 107 4.15 -6.69 -17.21
CA ILE A 107 4.21 -6.00 -15.92
C ILE A 107 5.47 -5.14 -15.84
N SER A 108 6.65 -5.69 -16.17
CA SER A 108 7.93 -4.95 -16.11
C SER A 108 7.92 -3.70 -16.99
N GLU A 109 7.40 -3.81 -18.22
CA GLU A 109 7.29 -2.67 -19.14
C GLU A 109 6.33 -1.61 -18.62
N TYR A 110 5.15 -2.00 -18.12
CA TYR A 110 4.22 -1.06 -17.49
C TYR A 110 4.87 -0.33 -16.31
N LEU A 111 5.54 -1.06 -15.42
CA LEU A 111 6.18 -0.46 -14.25
C LEU A 111 7.32 0.49 -14.64
N GLY A 112 8.18 0.08 -15.59
CA GLY A 112 9.26 0.93 -16.11
C GLY A 112 8.77 2.22 -16.78
N THR A 113 7.66 2.16 -17.51
CA THR A 113 7.10 3.36 -18.16
C THR A 113 6.29 4.24 -17.21
N THR A 114 5.49 3.65 -16.31
CA THR A 114 4.52 4.39 -15.47
C THR A 114 5.08 4.82 -14.11
N TYR A 115 6.00 4.03 -13.55
CA TYR A 115 6.68 4.32 -12.29
C TYR A 115 8.14 4.67 -12.47
N GLY A 116 8.72 4.30 -13.60
CA GLY A 116 10.12 4.45 -13.88
C GLY A 116 10.51 5.65 -14.74
N THR A 117 11.71 5.54 -15.28
CA THR A 117 12.36 6.54 -16.13
C THR A 117 12.11 6.31 -17.62
N ASP A 118 11.38 5.26 -17.99
CA ASP A 118 11.24 4.82 -19.38
C ASP A 118 10.07 5.51 -20.08
N GLN A 119 9.80 6.77 -19.73
CA GLN A 119 8.79 7.59 -20.38
C GLN A 119 9.25 7.87 -21.82
N LYS A 120 8.78 7.03 -22.75
CA LYS A 120 8.70 7.35 -24.18
C LYS A 120 7.23 7.51 -24.56
#